data_AF-A0A961MU23-F1
#
_entry.id   AF-A0A961MU23-F1
#
_cell.length_a   1.000
_cell.length_b   1.000
_cell.length_c   1.000
_cell.angle_alpha   90.00
_cell.angle_beta   90.00
_cell.angle_gamma   90.00
#
_symmetry.space_group_name_H-M   'P 1'
#
loop_
_entity.id
_entity.type
_entity.pdbx_description
1 polymer ?
#
loop_
_entity_poly.entity_id
_entity_poly.type
_entity_poly.pdbx_seq_one_letter_code
_entity_poly.pdbx_strand_id
1 'polypeptide(L)'
;MTDAPETDPRAIDAVRRRAQVRRSLSRRNRAEKRFRRLGILSVLVALGFVAVLFGNILMRGVPAFWQYSVDLNVTFDPAVVRVPERPVRSAGQSDAEHEAALLAWERRFSMVNWNALIANAVAAAAPDGTETDARAAISIVDSGARFVLRDMVLADPGLIGQTRSVRLLASADADNWAKGKLSRDLPDARQQLSRPARDLIDAMIAEGTMHRAFAWHLFTNVDSRASPASAGLAGAFVGSFYMMLVVILAAVPIGVCSAIYLEEFAPKNRFTDIIEVNINNLAAV
;
A
#
# COMPACT_ATOMS: atom_id res chain seq x y z
N MET A 1 62.72 2.27 77.04
CA MET A 1 61.74 3.34 76.71
C MET A 1 61.47 3.22 75.23
N THR A 2 60.29 2.74 74.87
CA THR A 2 59.84 2.51 73.49
C THR A 2 59.66 3.84 72.77
N ASP A 3 60.45 4.06 71.71
CA ASP A 3 60.27 5.17 70.76
C ASP A 3 58.90 5.07 70.09
N ALA A 4 58.13 6.15 70.18
CA ALA A 4 56.88 6.31 69.47
C ALA A 4 57.16 6.57 67.97
N PRO A 5 56.38 6.00 67.04
CA PRO A 5 56.66 6.18 65.62
C PRO A 5 56.35 7.62 65.20
N GLU A 6 57.34 8.30 64.61
CA GLU A 6 57.13 9.58 63.91
C GLU A 6 56.12 9.39 62.77
N THR A 7 54.98 10.05 62.88
CA THR A 7 53.95 10.04 61.83
C THR A 7 54.34 11.01 60.71
N ASP A 8 54.74 10.47 59.55
CA ASP A 8 55.08 11.24 58.34
C ASP A 8 53.90 12.15 57.90
N PRO A 9 54.08 13.49 57.87
CA PRO A 9 53.07 14.44 57.41
C PRO A 9 52.56 14.17 55.99
N ARG A 10 53.39 13.59 55.11
CA ARG A 10 53.02 13.26 53.72
C ARG A 10 52.04 12.08 53.66
N ALA A 11 52.14 11.14 54.60
CA ALA A 11 51.21 10.01 54.69
C ALA A 11 49.81 10.46 55.14
N ILE A 12 49.72 11.40 56.09
CA ILE A 12 48.46 11.98 56.56
C ILE A 12 47.75 12.73 55.43
N ASP A 13 48.52 13.47 54.62
CA ASP A 13 48.01 14.29 53.53
C ASP A 13 47.52 13.44 52.34
N ALA A 14 48.19 12.31 52.07
CA ALA A 14 47.75 11.31 51.10
C ALA A 14 46.45 10.59 51.54
N VAL A 15 46.31 10.27 52.83
CA VAL A 15 45.08 9.69 53.39
C VAL A 15 43.92 10.68 53.30
N ARG A 16 44.15 11.97 53.63
CA ARG A 16 43.15 13.03 53.54
C ARG A 16 42.70 13.29 52.09
N ARG A 17 43.63 13.33 51.13
CA ARG A 17 43.30 13.41 49.69
C ARG A 17 42.51 12.21 49.18
N ARG A 18 42.91 10.99 49.55
CA ARG A 18 42.16 9.76 49.20
C ARG A 18 40.75 9.76 49.78
N ALA A 19 40.57 10.21 51.03
CA ALA A 19 39.25 10.34 51.64
C ALA A 19 38.37 11.38 50.92
N GLN A 20 38.94 12.51 50.51
CA GLN A 20 38.24 13.56 49.77
C GLN A 20 37.81 13.10 48.35
N VAL A 21 38.67 12.37 47.65
CA VAL A 21 38.34 11.72 46.37
C VAL A 21 37.27 10.63 46.54
N ARG A 22 37.35 9.81 47.60
CA ARG A 22 36.34 8.77 47.88
C ARG A 22 34.97 9.37 48.20
N ARG A 23 34.93 10.52 48.89
CA ARG A 23 33.70 11.26 49.20
C ARG A 23 33.07 11.85 47.93
N SER A 24 33.88 12.36 46.99
CA SER A 24 33.41 12.91 45.71
C SER A 24 33.00 11.83 44.69
N LEU A 25 33.59 10.63 44.75
CA LEU A 25 33.24 9.48 43.91
C LEU A 25 31.78 9.04 44.08
N SER A 26 31.26 8.98 45.32
CA SER A 26 29.88 8.56 45.57
C SER A 26 28.83 9.48 44.91
N ARG A 27 29.08 10.80 44.89
CA ARG A 27 28.20 11.80 44.28
C ARG A 27 28.21 11.70 42.76
N ARG A 28 29.40 11.49 42.16
CA ARG A 28 29.57 11.27 40.72
C ARG A 28 28.91 9.98 40.27
N ASN A 29 29.13 8.88 40.98
CA ASN A 29 28.53 7.58 40.64
C ASN A 29 27.00 7.61 40.72
N ARG A 30 26.40 8.39 41.63
CA ARG A 30 24.94 8.60 41.68
C ARG A 30 24.44 9.48 40.53
N ALA A 31 25.19 10.50 40.13
CA ALA A 31 24.86 11.33 38.97
C ALA A 31 24.94 10.51 37.66
N GLU A 32 26.00 9.73 37.51
CA GLU A 32 26.22 8.82 36.37
C GLU A 32 25.14 7.73 36.30
N LYS A 33 24.80 7.08 37.42
CA LYS A 33 23.68 6.13 37.46
C LYS A 33 22.35 6.76 37.07
N ARG A 34 22.08 8.00 37.50
CA ARG A 34 20.87 8.74 37.10
C ARG A 34 20.89 9.08 35.62
N PHE A 35 22.01 9.58 35.10
CA PHE A 35 22.20 9.87 33.68
C PHE A 35 21.98 8.62 32.82
N ARG A 36 22.61 7.49 33.18
CA ARG A 36 22.44 6.21 32.47
C ARG A 36 21.00 5.71 32.53
N ARG A 37 20.33 5.81 33.70
CA ARG A 37 18.91 5.43 33.83
C ARG A 37 18.00 6.31 32.98
N LEU A 38 18.22 7.63 32.99
CA LEU A 38 17.46 8.55 32.15
C LEU A 38 17.69 8.27 30.66
N GLY A 39 18.94 8.03 30.24
CA GLY A 39 19.28 7.66 28.86
C GLY A 39 18.60 6.36 28.43
N ILE A 40 18.67 5.31 29.25
CA ILE A 40 17.99 4.03 28.98
C ILE A 40 16.47 4.23 28.93
N LEU A 41 15.89 4.99 29.87
CA LEU A 41 14.47 5.28 29.88
C LEU A 41 14.04 6.03 28.61
N SER A 42 14.81 7.04 28.17
CA SER A 42 14.54 7.76 26.93
C SER A 42 14.58 6.84 25.71
N VAL A 43 15.57 5.95 25.62
CA VAL A 43 15.66 4.95 24.53
C VAL A 43 14.46 4.00 24.57
N LEU A 44 14.06 3.50 25.75
CA LEU A 44 12.91 2.62 25.89
C LEU A 44 11.60 3.32 25.52
N VAL A 45 11.43 4.58 25.91
CA VAL A 45 10.25 5.39 25.54
C VAL A 45 10.21 5.60 24.02
N ALA A 46 11.35 5.93 23.40
CA ALA A 46 11.44 6.08 21.95
C ALA A 46 11.11 4.77 21.22
N LEU A 47 11.67 3.65 21.66
CA LEU A 47 11.34 2.32 21.12
C LEU A 47 9.86 1.97 21.35
N GLY A 48 9.28 2.36 22.48
CA GLY A 48 7.86 2.22 22.76
C GLY A 48 6.99 2.97 21.75
N PHE A 49 7.32 4.22 21.44
CA PHE A 49 6.61 4.99 20.41
C PHE A 49 6.72 4.35 19.02
N VAL A 50 7.91 3.86 18.66
CA VAL A 50 8.12 3.13 17.40
C VAL A 50 7.24 1.87 17.36
N ALA A 51 7.21 1.09 18.44
CA ALA A 51 6.37 -0.10 18.53
C ALA A 51 4.88 0.22 18.41
N VAL A 52 4.41 1.30 19.05
CA VAL A 52 3.01 1.77 18.92
C VAL A 52 2.71 2.20 17.48
N LEU A 53 3.63 2.93 16.83
CA LEU A 53 3.46 3.38 15.46
C LEU A 53 3.37 2.19 14.50
N PHE A 54 4.30 1.23 14.59
CA PHE A 54 4.25 0.01 13.78
C PHE A 54 3.01 -0.83 14.08
N GLY A 55 2.63 -0.97 15.35
CA GLY A 55 1.41 -1.67 15.74
C GLY A 55 0.17 -1.05 15.09
N ASN A 56 0.05 0.29 15.13
CA ASN A 56 -1.08 0.99 14.51
C ASN A 56 -1.08 0.85 12.97
N ILE A 57 0.09 0.91 12.34
CA ILE A 57 0.21 0.70 10.88
C ILE A 57 -0.23 -0.71 10.51
N LEU A 58 0.22 -1.74 11.23
CA LEU A 58 -0.15 -3.12 10.94
C LEU A 58 -1.64 -3.37 11.20
N MET A 59 -2.19 -2.90 12.33
CA MET A 59 -3.60 -3.05 12.67
C MET A 59 -4.53 -2.42 11.62
N ARG A 60 -4.15 -1.25 11.08
CA ARG A 60 -4.96 -0.55 10.06
C ARG A 60 -4.68 -1.04 8.64
N GLY A 61 -3.47 -1.52 8.36
CA GLY A 61 -3.03 -1.94 7.04
C GLY A 61 -3.40 -3.38 6.69
N VAL A 62 -3.22 -4.32 7.61
CA VAL A 62 -3.47 -5.76 7.35
C VAL A 62 -4.89 -6.04 6.84
N PRO A 63 -5.96 -5.43 7.39
CA PRO A 63 -7.32 -5.64 6.88
C PRO A 63 -7.55 -5.21 5.43
N ALA A 64 -6.69 -4.36 4.85
CA ALA A 64 -6.79 -3.92 3.46
C ALA A 64 -6.47 -5.04 2.46
N PHE A 65 -5.71 -6.07 2.86
CA PHE A 65 -5.42 -7.23 2.00
C PHE A 65 -6.61 -8.17 1.81
N TRP A 66 -7.72 -7.93 2.52
CA TRP A 66 -8.93 -8.73 2.39
C TRP A 66 -10.10 -7.87 1.99
N GLN A 67 -10.72 -8.20 0.88
CA GLN A 67 -11.83 -7.44 0.30
C GLN A 67 -12.96 -8.38 -0.13
N TYR A 68 -14.20 -7.92 0.00
CA TYR A 68 -15.34 -8.66 -0.48
C TYR A 68 -15.36 -8.72 -2.01
N SER A 69 -15.64 -9.91 -2.53
CA SER A 69 -15.81 -10.22 -3.94
C SER A 69 -17.09 -11.02 -4.11
N VAL A 70 -17.68 -10.94 -5.30
CA VAL A 70 -18.90 -11.66 -5.68
C VAL A 70 -18.56 -12.57 -6.85
N ASP A 71 -18.83 -13.86 -6.68
CA ASP A 71 -18.68 -14.84 -7.77
C ASP A 71 -19.99 -14.88 -8.55
N LEU A 72 -19.96 -14.39 -9.80
CA LEU A 72 -21.15 -14.24 -10.64
C LEU A 72 -21.04 -15.06 -11.92
N ASN A 73 -22.14 -15.70 -12.30
CA ASN A 73 -22.28 -16.32 -13.62
C ASN A 73 -22.70 -15.27 -14.64
N VAL A 74 -21.74 -14.69 -15.34
CA VAL A 74 -21.97 -13.62 -16.31
C VAL A 74 -22.23 -14.24 -17.67
N THR A 75 -23.44 -14.00 -18.20
CA THR A 75 -23.81 -14.36 -19.57
C THR A 75 -23.49 -13.21 -20.50
N PHE A 76 -22.58 -13.43 -21.46
CA PHE A 76 -22.20 -12.43 -22.46
C PHE A 76 -23.24 -12.39 -23.59
N ASP A 77 -24.41 -11.85 -23.30
CA ASP A 77 -25.55 -11.83 -24.22
C ASP A 77 -25.22 -11.09 -25.55
N PRO A 78 -25.34 -11.77 -26.72
CA PRO A 78 -25.18 -11.14 -28.04
C PRO A 78 -26.12 -9.97 -28.29
N ALA A 79 -27.28 -9.92 -27.61
CA ALA A 79 -28.20 -8.81 -27.70
C ALA A 79 -27.66 -7.52 -27.05
N VAL A 80 -26.78 -7.64 -26.05
CA VAL A 80 -26.12 -6.52 -25.37
C VAL A 80 -24.77 -6.20 -26.02
N VAL A 81 -23.96 -7.21 -26.32
CA VAL A 81 -22.62 -7.05 -26.93
C VAL A 81 -22.73 -7.12 -28.46
N ARG A 82 -23.38 -6.11 -29.05
CA ARG A 82 -23.56 -6.01 -30.51
C ARG A 82 -22.35 -5.40 -31.19
N VAL A 83 -21.26 -6.17 -31.26
CA VAL A 83 -20.00 -5.70 -31.85
C VAL A 83 -19.68 -6.58 -33.05
N PRO A 84 -19.39 -5.98 -34.24
CA PRO A 84 -18.90 -6.76 -35.36
C PRO A 84 -17.54 -7.38 -35.02
N GLU A 85 -17.13 -8.40 -35.78
CA GLU A 85 -15.81 -9.00 -35.65
C GLU A 85 -14.70 -7.95 -35.79
N ARG A 86 -13.61 -8.15 -35.06
CA ARG A 86 -12.46 -7.24 -35.11
C ARG A 86 -11.89 -7.23 -36.54
N PRO A 87 -11.74 -6.06 -37.18
CA PRO A 87 -11.23 -5.97 -38.54
C PRO A 87 -9.83 -6.61 -38.64
N VAL A 88 -9.69 -7.57 -39.55
CA VAL A 88 -8.39 -8.13 -39.96
C VAL A 88 -8.01 -7.50 -41.29
N ARG A 89 -6.70 -7.31 -41.51
CA ARG A 89 -6.20 -6.71 -42.75
C ARG A 89 -6.54 -7.62 -43.94
N SER A 90 -7.29 -7.07 -44.90
CA SER A 90 -7.62 -7.78 -46.15
C SER A 90 -6.51 -7.62 -47.18
N ALA A 91 -6.34 -8.61 -48.05
CA ALA A 91 -5.38 -8.54 -49.15
C ALA A 91 -5.72 -7.36 -50.09
N GLY A 92 -4.77 -6.43 -50.27
CA GLY A 92 -4.93 -5.24 -51.10
C GLY A 92 -5.53 -4.01 -50.38
N GLN A 93 -5.83 -4.10 -49.08
CA GLN A 93 -6.33 -2.96 -48.30
C GLN A 93 -5.21 -1.96 -47.99
N SER A 94 -5.49 -0.67 -48.16
CA SER A 94 -4.57 0.41 -47.76
C SER A 94 -4.47 0.52 -46.24
N ASP A 95 -3.35 1.04 -45.73
CA ASP A 95 -3.15 1.23 -44.28
C ASP A 95 -4.24 2.16 -43.70
N ALA A 96 -4.57 3.24 -44.40
CA ALA A 96 -5.59 4.21 -43.98
C ALA A 96 -6.99 3.59 -43.87
N GLU A 97 -7.39 2.71 -44.80
CA GLU A 97 -8.68 2.02 -44.73
C GLU A 97 -8.74 1.02 -43.58
N HIS A 98 -7.63 0.33 -43.31
CA HIS A 98 -7.53 -0.61 -42.19
C HIS A 98 -7.64 0.12 -40.84
N GLU A 99 -6.90 1.22 -40.67
CA GLU A 99 -6.98 2.06 -39.48
C GLU A 99 -8.38 2.65 -39.27
N ALA A 100 -9.03 3.14 -40.34
CA ALA A 100 -10.39 3.65 -40.26
C ALA A 100 -11.40 2.57 -39.80
N ALA A 101 -11.24 1.34 -40.30
CA ALA A 101 -12.06 0.20 -39.89
C ALA A 101 -11.83 -0.17 -38.41
N LEU A 102 -10.58 -0.21 -37.97
CA LEU A 102 -10.21 -0.47 -36.57
C LEU A 102 -10.79 0.60 -35.63
N LEU A 103 -10.62 1.88 -35.93
CA LEU A 103 -11.17 2.98 -35.13
C LEU A 103 -12.71 2.96 -35.10
N ALA A 104 -13.36 2.58 -36.20
CA ALA A 104 -14.81 2.41 -36.24
C ALA A 104 -15.29 1.21 -35.41
N TRP A 105 -14.47 0.17 -35.30
CA TRP A 105 -14.73 -0.97 -34.42
C TRP A 105 -14.53 -0.60 -32.95
N GLU A 106 -13.41 0.04 -32.60
CA GLU A 106 -13.10 0.48 -31.22
C GLU A 106 -14.17 1.42 -30.65
N ARG A 107 -14.65 2.38 -31.44
CA ARG A 107 -15.75 3.28 -31.05
C ARG A 107 -17.06 2.55 -30.76
N ARG A 108 -17.37 1.48 -31.50
CA ARG A 108 -18.56 0.68 -31.26
C ARG A 108 -18.40 -0.19 -30.02
N PHE A 109 -17.23 -0.80 -29.87
CA PHE A 109 -16.89 -1.63 -28.73
C PHE A 109 -16.91 -0.86 -27.39
N SER A 110 -16.43 0.39 -27.39
CA SER A 110 -16.43 1.25 -26.19
C SER A 110 -17.83 1.72 -25.77
N MET A 111 -18.80 1.72 -26.69
CA MET A 111 -20.19 2.13 -26.43
C MET A 111 -21.09 1.00 -25.94
N VAL A 112 -20.58 -0.23 -25.83
CA VAL A 112 -21.33 -1.38 -25.29
C VAL A 112 -21.70 -1.13 -23.83
N ASN A 113 -22.95 -1.42 -23.46
CA ASN A 113 -23.41 -1.28 -22.08
C ASN A 113 -23.02 -2.50 -21.21
N TRP A 114 -21.75 -2.56 -20.83
CA TRP A 114 -21.21 -3.60 -19.94
C TRP A 114 -21.92 -3.66 -18.57
N ASN A 115 -22.48 -2.53 -18.11
CA ASN A 115 -23.23 -2.51 -16.84
C ASN A 115 -24.51 -3.32 -16.92
N ALA A 116 -25.12 -3.49 -18.10
CA ALA A 116 -26.29 -4.34 -18.27
C ALA A 116 -25.94 -5.82 -18.00
N LEU A 117 -24.77 -6.29 -18.43
CA LEU A 117 -24.31 -7.65 -18.14
C LEU A 117 -24.11 -7.87 -16.63
N ILE A 118 -23.53 -6.88 -15.94
CA ILE A 118 -23.34 -6.92 -14.49
C ILE A 118 -24.70 -6.94 -13.77
N ALA A 119 -25.61 -6.04 -14.13
CA ALA A 119 -26.94 -5.97 -13.54
C ALA A 119 -27.70 -7.30 -13.70
N ASN A 120 -27.67 -7.87 -14.91
CA ASN A 120 -28.30 -9.16 -15.20
C ASN A 120 -27.66 -10.31 -14.42
N ALA A 121 -26.33 -10.35 -14.32
CA ALA A 121 -25.62 -11.38 -13.58
C ALA A 121 -25.89 -11.32 -12.07
N VAL A 122 -25.91 -10.11 -11.49
CA VAL A 122 -26.25 -9.90 -10.08
C VAL A 122 -27.71 -10.25 -9.82
N ALA A 123 -28.62 -9.85 -10.70
CA ALA A 123 -30.04 -10.21 -10.57
C ALA A 123 -30.28 -11.71 -10.69
N ALA A 124 -29.54 -12.41 -11.56
CA ALA A 124 -29.61 -13.87 -11.67
C ALA A 124 -28.99 -14.61 -10.47
N ALA A 125 -28.08 -13.96 -9.74
CA ALA A 125 -27.45 -14.50 -8.53
C ALA A 125 -28.13 -14.02 -7.24
N ALA A 126 -29.22 -13.24 -7.33
CA ALA A 126 -29.94 -12.74 -6.18
C ALA A 126 -30.76 -13.88 -5.53
N PRO A 127 -30.69 -14.07 -4.20
CA PRO A 127 -31.51 -15.06 -3.51
C PRO A 127 -33.01 -14.82 -3.68
N ASP A 128 -33.79 -15.91 -3.69
CA ASP A 128 -35.25 -15.86 -3.82
C ASP A 128 -35.90 -14.95 -2.76
N GLY A 129 -36.75 -14.02 -3.20
CA GLY A 129 -37.46 -13.07 -2.33
C GLY A 129 -36.73 -11.75 -2.07
N THR A 130 -35.52 -11.56 -2.61
CA THR A 130 -34.79 -10.29 -2.49
C THR A 130 -35.17 -9.33 -3.61
N GLU A 131 -35.64 -8.12 -3.25
CA GLU A 131 -35.93 -7.09 -4.25
C GLU A 131 -34.62 -6.68 -4.94
N THR A 132 -34.56 -6.87 -6.26
CA THR A 132 -33.38 -6.51 -7.05
C THR A 132 -33.76 -5.53 -8.14
N ASP A 133 -33.31 -4.30 -7.99
CA ASP A 133 -33.37 -3.29 -9.04
C ASP A 133 -32.00 -3.17 -9.76
N ALA A 134 -31.99 -2.74 -11.01
CA ALA A 134 -30.76 -2.66 -11.81
C ALA A 134 -29.72 -1.69 -11.22
N ARG A 135 -30.14 -0.63 -10.54
CA ARG A 135 -29.25 0.37 -9.94
C ARG A 135 -28.59 -0.18 -8.67
N ALA A 136 -29.35 -0.87 -7.83
CA ALA A 136 -28.91 -1.60 -6.65
C ALA A 136 -27.90 -2.68 -7.08
N ALA A 137 -28.24 -3.49 -8.08
CA ALA A 137 -27.37 -4.52 -8.63
C ALA A 137 -26.00 -3.96 -9.08
N ILE A 138 -26.00 -2.85 -9.83
CA ILE A 138 -24.76 -2.20 -10.28
C ILE A 138 -23.98 -1.61 -9.10
N SER A 139 -24.66 -1.08 -8.08
CA SER A 139 -23.98 -0.44 -6.93
C SER A 139 -23.22 -1.41 -6.03
N ILE A 140 -23.51 -2.71 -6.10
CA ILE A 140 -22.87 -3.74 -5.28
C ILE A 140 -21.50 -4.12 -5.83
N VAL A 141 -21.31 -4.04 -7.14
CA VAL A 141 -20.08 -4.43 -7.82
C VAL A 141 -19.24 -3.19 -8.10
N ASP A 142 -17.92 -3.33 -8.03
CA ASP A 142 -16.99 -2.24 -8.32
C ASP A 142 -17.15 -1.72 -9.76
N SER A 143 -17.07 -0.39 -9.92
CA SER A 143 -17.25 0.28 -11.22
C SER A 143 -16.21 -0.12 -12.28
N GLY A 144 -15.08 -0.70 -11.86
CA GLY A 144 -14.04 -1.26 -12.71
C GLY A 144 -14.39 -2.61 -13.32
N ALA A 145 -15.39 -3.32 -12.79
CA ALA A 145 -15.82 -4.63 -13.29
C ALA A 145 -16.25 -4.58 -14.77
N ARG A 146 -16.82 -3.46 -15.22
CA ARG A 146 -17.17 -3.25 -16.63
C ARG A 146 -15.96 -3.33 -17.56
N PHE A 147 -14.79 -2.87 -17.09
CA PHE A 147 -13.54 -2.95 -17.84
C PHE A 147 -13.00 -4.37 -17.83
N VAL A 148 -13.14 -5.10 -16.71
CA VAL A 148 -12.79 -6.53 -16.64
C VAL A 148 -13.58 -7.33 -17.68
N LEU A 149 -14.90 -7.18 -17.71
CA LEU A 149 -15.75 -7.88 -18.69
C LEU A 149 -15.44 -7.48 -20.14
N ARG A 150 -15.22 -6.18 -20.38
CA ARG A 150 -14.80 -5.68 -21.69
C ARG A 150 -13.48 -6.31 -22.12
N ASP A 151 -12.48 -6.31 -21.26
CA ASP A 151 -11.12 -6.77 -21.58
C ASP A 151 -11.10 -8.30 -21.78
N MET A 152 -11.98 -9.05 -21.09
CA MET A 152 -12.20 -10.46 -21.37
C MET A 152 -12.70 -10.70 -22.80
N VAL A 153 -13.73 -9.96 -23.26
CA VAL A 153 -14.26 -10.09 -24.63
C VAL A 153 -13.25 -9.58 -25.67
N LEU A 154 -12.46 -8.57 -25.33
CA LEU A 154 -11.39 -8.06 -26.19
C LEU A 154 -10.29 -9.12 -26.42
N ALA A 155 -9.94 -9.86 -25.36
CA ALA A 155 -8.95 -10.93 -25.42
C ALA A 155 -9.49 -12.19 -26.12
N ASP A 156 -10.74 -12.55 -25.85
CA ASP A 156 -11.44 -13.69 -26.46
C ASP A 156 -12.86 -13.31 -26.91
N PRO A 157 -13.04 -12.89 -28.18
CA PRO A 157 -14.35 -12.58 -28.73
C PRO A 157 -15.32 -13.77 -28.77
N GLY A 158 -14.80 -15.00 -28.70
CA GLY A 158 -15.60 -16.22 -28.67
C GLY A 158 -16.47 -16.36 -27.41
N LEU A 159 -16.20 -15.53 -26.39
CA LEU A 159 -17.02 -15.47 -25.16
C LEU A 159 -18.45 -14.97 -25.41
N ILE A 160 -18.69 -14.21 -26.49
CA ILE A 160 -20.03 -13.71 -26.82
C ILE A 160 -20.97 -14.90 -27.05
N GLY A 161 -22.08 -14.93 -26.32
CA GLY A 161 -23.05 -16.04 -26.30
C GLY A 161 -22.79 -17.09 -25.22
N GLN A 162 -21.67 -17.02 -24.48
CA GLN A 162 -21.35 -17.97 -23.41
C GLN A 162 -21.66 -17.40 -22.03
N THR A 163 -21.86 -18.29 -21.06
CA THR A 163 -21.89 -17.95 -19.63
C THR A 163 -20.57 -18.36 -18.99
N ARG A 164 -19.93 -17.44 -18.25
CA ARG A 164 -18.71 -17.72 -17.50
C ARG A 164 -18.87 -17.29 -16.05
N SER A 165 -18.33 -18.10 -15.14
CA SER A 165 -18.18 -17.70 -13.75
C SER A 165 -17.02 -16.72 -13.64
N VAL A 166 -17.30 -15.52 -13.14
CA VAL A 166 -16.35 -14.42 -13.00
C VAL A 166 -16.42 -13.89 -11.58
N ARG A 167 -15.26 -13.80 -10.93
CA ARG A 167 -15.13 -13.12 -9.65
C ARG A 167 -14.98 -11.62 -9.86
N LEU A 168 -15.93 -10.85 -9.36
CA LEU A 168 -15.89 -9.40 -9.42
C LEU A 168 -15.72 -8.81 -8.02
N LEU A 169 -14.98 -7.71 -7.91
CA LEU A 169 -14.80 -7.00 -6.65
C LEU A 169 -16.13 -6.35 -6.24
N ALA A 170 -16.44 -6.41 -4.93
CA ALA A 170 -17.51 -5.57 -4.39
C ALA A 170 -17.09 -4.09 -4.46
N SER A 171 -18.07 -3.21 -4.64
CA SER A 171 -17.84 -1.76 -4.60
C SER A 171 -17.31 -1.33 -3.23
N ALA A 172 -16.70 -0.15 -3.15
CA ALA A 172 -16.16 0.36 -1.89
C ALA A 172 -17.25 0.47 -0.80
N ASP A 173 -18.45 0.90 -1.18
CA ASP A 173 -19.58 1.03 -0.25
C ASP A 173 -20.12 -0.34 0.16
N ALA A 174 -20.21 -1.30 -0.78
CA ALA A 174 -20.63 -2.67 -0.49
C ALA A 174 -19.63 -3.40 0.41
N ASP A 175 -18.33 -3.26 0.15
CA ASP A 175 -17.27 -3.81 1.00
C ASP A 175 -17.28 -3.20 2.41
N ASN A 176 -17.46 -1.88 2.51
CA ASN A 176 -17.56 -1.21 3.81
C ASN A 176 -18.84 -1.60 4.57
N TRP A 177 -19.96 -1.84 3.88
CA TRP A 177 -21.20 -2.37 4.46
C TRP A 177 -20.99 -3.80 4.99
N ALA A 178 -20.42 -4.67 4.16
CA ALA A 178 -20.11 -6.05 4.50
C ALA A 178 -19.14 -6.17 5.69
N LYS A 179 -18.17 -5.25 5.79
CA LYS A 179 -17.22 -5.15 6.92
C LYS A 179 -17.81 -4.49 8.18
N GLY A 180 -19.05 -4.01 8.13
CA GLY A 180 -19.69 -3.31 9.26
C GLY A 180 -19.08 -1.94 9.57
N LYS A 181 -18.42 -1.30 8.60
CA LYS A 181 -17.87 0.06 8.75
C LYS A 181 -18.92 1.15 8.52
N LEU A 182 -19.99 0.84 7.78
CA LEU A 182 -21.17 1.70 7.71
C LEU A 182 -22.09 1.38 8.88
N SER A 183 -22.57 2.43 9.55
CA SER A 183 -23.46 2.28 10.69
C SER A 183 -24.86 1.85 10.22
N ARG A 184 -25.36 0.75 10.77
CA ARG A 184 -26.65 0.14 10.38
C ARG A 184 -27.87 0.86 10.99
N ASP A 185 -27.64 1.71 11.97
CA ASP A 185 -28.65 2.50 12.70
C ASP A 185 -29.06 3.80 11.96
N LEU A 186 -28.30 4.21 10.94
CA LEU A 186 -28.59 5.44 10.21
C LEU A 186 -29.88 5.29 9.38
N PRO A 187 -30.74 6.34 9.33
CA PRO A 187 -31.88 6.39 8.42
C PRO A 187 -31.44 6.22 6.96
N ASP A 188 -32.27 5.61 6.11
CA ASP A 188 -31.85 5.26 4.74
C ASP A 188 -31.46 6.45 3.90
N ALA A 189 -32.07 7.61 4.13
CA ALA A 189 -31.74 8.84 3.42
C ALA A 189 -30.28 9.30 3.65
N ARG A 190 -29.61 8.79 4.70
CA ARG A 190 -28.20 9.06 5.02
C ARG A 190 -27.27 7.90 4.69
N GLN A 191 -27.81 6.78 4.20
CA GLN A 191 -27.03 5.62 3.81
C GLN A 191 -26.48 5.84 2.39
N GLN A 192 -25.25 5.37 2.14
CA GLN A 192 -24.63 5.44 0.80
C GLN A 192 -25.26 4.43 -0.18
N LEU A 193 -25.76 3.31 0.36
CA LEU A 193 -26.43 2.24 -0.39
C LEU A 193 -27.94 2.28 -0.18
N SER A 194 -28.70 1.99 -1.23
CA SER A 194 -30.16 1.85 -1.16
C SER A 194 -30.54 0.67 -0.24
N ARG A 195 -31.80 0.63 0.23
CA ARG A 195 -32.32 -0.53 0.99
C ARG A 195 -32.17 -1.85 0.20
N PRO A 196 -32.64 -1.94 -1.06
CA PRO A 196 -32.51 -3.19 -1.84
C PRO A 196 -31.06 -3.65 -2.00
N ALA A 197 -30.12 -2.71 -2.20
CA ALA A 197 -28.71 -3.05 -2.32
C ALA A 197 -28.15 -3.65 -1.02
N ARG A 198 -28.50 -3.08 0.15
CA ARG A 198 -28.04 -3.57 1.46
C ARG A 198 -28.59 -4.95 1.78
N ASP A 199 -29.89 -5.14 1.54
CA ASP A 199 -30.56 -6.42 1.78
C ASP A 199 -29.99 -7.50 0.86
N LEU A 200 -29.71 -7.16 -0.40
CA LEU A 200 -29.06 -8.06 -1.36
C LEU A 200 -27.63 -8.42 -0.98
N ILE A 201 -26.84 -7.45 -0.48
CA ILE A 201 -25.48 -7.73 0.03
C ILE A 201 -25.54 -8.71 1.19
N ASP A 202 -26.40 -8.45 2.18
CA ASP A 202 -26.52 -9.30 3.37
C ASP A 202 -26.98 -10.71 2.99
N ALA A 203 -27.91 -10.83 2.03
CA ALA A 203 -28.38 -12.11 1.50
C ALA A 203 -27.28 -12.87 0.73
N MET A 204 -26.53 -12.19 -0.14
CA MET A 204 -25.41 -12.80 -0.89
C MET A 204 -24.26 -13.25 0.01
N ILE A 205 -24.02 -12.56 1.12
CA ILE A 205 -23.04 -12.98 2.13
C ILE A 205 -23.52 -14.23 2.86
N ALA A 206 -24.82 -14.31 3.20
CA ALA A 206 -25.41 -15.45 3.86
C ALA A 206 -25.39 -16.73 2.99
N GLU A 207 -25.60 -16.57 1.68
CA GLU A 207 -25.54 -17.68 0.71
C GLU A 207 -24.10 -18.08 0.35
N GLY A 208 -23.14 -17.17 0.52
CA GLY A 208 -21.72 -17.39 0.22
C GLY A 208 -21.29 -16.94 -1.18
N THR A 209 -22.23 -16.47 -2.01
CA THR A 209 -21.98 -15.85 -3.33
C THR A 209 -21.06 -14.64 -3.20
N MET A 210 -21.24 -13.84 -2.14
CA MET A 210 -20.33 -12.76 -1.76
C MET A 210 -19.46 -13.18 -0.57
N HIS A 211 -18.14 -13.15 -0.74
CA HIS A 211 -17.19 -13.57 0.29
C HIS A 211 -15.90 -12.77 0.26
N ARG A 212 -15.13 -12.87 1.34
CA ARG A 212 -13.87 -12.14 1.51
C ARG A 212 -12.73 -12.89 0.82
N ALA A 213 -12.09 -12.27 -0.15
CA ALA A 213 -10.94 -12.79 -0.88
C ALA A 213 -9.69 -11.94 -0.64
N PHE A 214 -8.52 -12.49 -0.95
CA PHE A 214 -7.27 -11.74 -0.90
C PHE A 214 -7.21 -10.74 -2.07
N ALA A 215 -6.88 -9.48 -1.76
CA ALA A 215 -6.88 -8.36 -2.69
C ALA A 215 -5.60 -8.34 -3.56
N TRP A 216 -5.44 -9.31 -4.46
CA TRP A 216 -4.28 -9.38 -5.37
C TRP A 216 -4.11 -8.13 -6.24
N HIS A 217 -5.23 -7.52 -6.62
CA HIS A 217 -5.27 -6.29 -7.41
C HIS A 217 -4.51 -5.14 -6.73
N LEU A 218 -4.35 -5.15 -5.40
CA LEU A 218 -3.59 -4.14 -4.68
C LEU A 218 -2.13 -4.06 -5.16
N PHE A 219 -1.55 -5.16 -5.63
CA PHE A 219 -0.17 -5.21 -6.13
C PHE A 219 -0.07 -5.04 -7.64
N THR A 220 -1.09 -5.45 -8.40
CA THR A 220 -1.05 -5.47 -9.87
C THR A 220 -1.69 -4.24 -10.51
N ASN A 221 -2.67 -3.63 -9.85
CA ASN A 221 -3.38 -2.48 -10.39
C ASN A 221 -2.69 -1.16 -10.04
N VAL A 222 -2.95 -0.16 -10.87
CA VAL A 222 -2.51 1.22 -10.67
C VAL A 222 -3.55 1.96 -9.81
N ASP A 223 -3.21 3.14 -9.30
CA ASP A 223 -4.15 3.96 -8.53
C ASP A 223 -5.33 4.42 -9.42
N SER A 224 -6.53 4.43 -8.84
CA SER A 224 -7.76 4.81 -9.55
C SER A 224 -8.72 5.56 -8.65
N ARG A 225 -9.19 6.72 -9.10
CA ARG A 225 -10.25 7.48 -8.41
C ARG A 225 -11.65 7.06 -8.84
N ALA A 226 -11.78 6.53 -10.05
CA ALA A 226 -13.07 6.15 -10.62
C ALA A 226 -13.56 4.79 -10.09
N SER A 227 -12.64 3.93 -9.68
CA SER A 227 -12.88 2.61 -9.09
C SER A 227 -11.99 2.46 -7.84
N PRO A 228 -12.43 3.00 -6.69
CA PRO A 228 -11.63 2.97 -5.47
C PRO A 228 -11.41 1.56 -4.94
N ALA A 229 -12.34 0.64 -5.20
CA ALA A 229 -12.27 -0.73 -4.69
C ALA A 229 -11.28 -1.60 -5.49
N SER A 230 -10.93 -1.25 -6.73
CA SER A 230 -9.91 -1.98 -7.51
C SER A 230 -8.56 -1.26 -7.60
N ALA A 231 -8.44 -0.08 -6.97
CA ALA A 231 -7.22 0.72 -6.98
C ALA A 231 -6.06 -0.03 -6.31
N GLY A 232 -4.88 0.03 -6.93
CA GLY A 232 -3.68 -0.64 -6.43
C GLY A 232 -2.49 0.29 -6.22
N LEU A 233 -1.36 -0.32 -5.89
CA LEU A 233 -0.09 0.31 -5.51
C LEU A 233 1.00 0.14 -6.58
N ALA A 234 0.69 -0.52 -7.71
CA ALA A 234 1.70 -0.87 -8.72
C ALA A 234 2.46 0.37 -9.22
N GLY A 235 1.74 1.46 -9.51
CA GLY A 235 2.34 2.72 -9.93
C GLY A 235 3.29 3.31 -8.88
N ALA A 236 2.92 3.26 -7.60
CA ALA A 236 3.75 3.77 -6.50
C ALA A 236 5.01 2.92 -6.31
N PHE A 237 4.92 1.60 -6.44
CA PHE A 237 6.08 0.71 -6.36
C PHE A 237 7.05 0.93 -7.52
N VAL A 238 6.54 0.98 -8.75
CA VAL A 238 7.36 1.22 -9.94
C VAL A 238 8.01 2.61 -9.88
N GLY A 239 7.26 3.64 -9.50
CA GLY A 239 7.79 5.00 -9.32
C GLY A 239 8.88 5.06 -8.25
N SER A 240 8.67 4.43 -7.10
CA SER A 240 9.66 4.39 -6.01
C SER A 240 10.92 3.64 -6.43
N PHE A 241 10.78 2.52 -7.15
CA PHE A 241 11.89 1.75 -7.69
C PHE A 241 12.74 2.58 -8.65
N TYR A 242 12.12 3.26 -9.63
CA TYR A 242 12.85 4.12 -10.55
C TYR A 242 13.52 5.31 -9.86
N MET A 243 12.86 5.91 -8.87
CA MET A 243 13.48 6.99 -8.08
C MET A 243 14.73 6.51 -7.34
N MET A 244 14.67 5.37 -6.66
CA MET A 244 15.84 4.77 -6.00
C MET A 244 16.95 4.44 -7.00
N LEU A 245 16.60 3.87 -8.15
CA LEU A 245 17.55 3.53 -9.20
C LEU A 245 18.28 4.77 -9.72
N VAL A 246 17.55 5.83 -10.06
CA VAL A 246 18.14 7.09 -10.54
C VAL A 246 19.03 7.72 -9.47
N VAL A 247 18.59 7.72 -8.20
CA VAL A 247 19.40 8.23 -7.08
C VAL A 247 20.69 7.43 -6.94
N ILE A 248 20.65 6.10 -7.00
CA ILE A 248 21.85 5.26 -6.92
C ILE A 248 22.80 5.54 -8.10
N LEU A 249 22.26 5.56 -9.32
CA LEU A 249 23.06 5.77 -10.54
C LEU A 249 23.69 7.17 -10.61
N ALA A 250 23.10 8.18 -9.97
CA ALA A 250 23.67 9.51 -9.88
C ALA A 250 24.60 9.67 -8.68
N ALA A 251 24.16 9.25 -7.48
CA ALA A 251 24.89 9.47 -6.24
C ALA A 251 26.17 8.64 -6.16
N VAL A 252 26.19 7.40 -6.67
CA VAL A 252 27.37 6.55 -6.61
C VAL A 252 28.53 7.11 -7.44
N PRO A 253 28.38 7.44 -8.74
CA PRO A 253 29.47 8.03 -9.51
C PRO A 253 29.92 9.38 -8.95
N ILE A 254 29.00 10.25 -8.54
CA ILE A 254 29.35 11.56 -7.96
C ILE A 254 30.12 11.36 -6.65
N GLY A 255 29.67 10.45 -5.78
CA GLY A 255 30.33 10.13 -4.52
C GLY A 255 31.73 9.56 -4.73
N VAL A 256 31.88 8.60 -5.66
CA VAL A 256 33.18 8.01 -6.01
C VAL A 256 34.12 9.04 -6.62
N CYS A 257 33.66 9.85 -7.59
CA CYS A 257 34.48 10.91 -8.19
C CYS A 257 34.90 11.96 -7.16
N SER A 258 34.01 12.30 -6.22
CA SER A 258 34.32 13.24 -5.14
C SER A 258 35.36 12.67 -4.18
N ALA A 259 35.28 11.37 -3.84
CA ALA A 259 36.27 10.69 -3.02
C ALA A 259 37.64 10.64 -3.71
N ILE A 260 37.70 10.26 -5.00
CA ILE A 260 38.95 10.24 -5.78
C ILE A 260 39.55 11.65 -5.88
N TYR A 261 38.72 12.68 -6.11
CA TYR A 261 39.20 14.06 -6.17
C TYR A 261 39.81 14.53 -4.83
N LEU A 262 39.17 14.19 -3.71
CA LEU A 262 39.67 14.54 -2.38
C LEU A 262 41.00 13.86 -2.07
N GLU A 263 41.16 12.60 -2.46
CA GLU A 263 42.40 11.84 -2.21
C GLU A 263 43.57 12.30 -3.10
N GLU A 264 43.31 12.49 -4.40
CA GLU A 264 44.40 12.70 -5.37
C GLU A 264 44.68 14.17 -5.71
N PHE A 265 43.69 15.06 -5.60
CA PHE A 265 43.78 16.42 -6.14
C PHE A 265 43.53 17.53 -5.13
N ALA A 266 42.86 17.26 -3.99
CA ALA A 266 42.48 18.32 -3.07
C ALA A 266 43.65 18.84 -2.22
N PRO A 267 43.82 20.17 -2.10
CA PRO A 267 44.85 20.75 -1.24
C PRO A 267 44.52 20.53 0.25
N LYS A 268 45.54 20.21 1.05
CA LYS A 268 45.40 20.03 2.50
C LYS A 268 45.11 21.37 3.19
N ASN A 269 43.91 21.52 3.70
CA ASN A 269 43.47 22.68 4.46
C ASN A 269 42.43 22.25 5.51
N ARG A 270 42.10 23.15 6.43
CA ARG A 270 41.17 22.84 7.54
C ARG A 270 39.78 22.38 7.07
N PHE A 271 39.36 22.73 5.85
CA PHE A 271 38.08 22.32 5.28
C PHE A 271 38.15 20.88 4.76
N THR A 272 39.21 20.52 4.03
CA THR A 272 39.48 19.13 3.58
C THR A 272 39.63 18.19 4.79
N ASP A 273 40.36 18.61 5.83
CA ASP A 273 40.54 17.82 7.06
C ASP A 273 39.20 17.51 7.77
N ILE A 274 38.28 18.49 7.80
CA ILE A 274 36.94 18.28 8.36
C ILE A 274 36.17 17.24 7.54
N ILE A 275 36.25 17.30 6.21
CA ILE A 275 35.59 16.34 5.32
C ILE A 275 36.15 14.93 5.51
N GLU A 276 37.48 14.77 5.52
CA GLU A 276 38.14 13.48 5.73
C GLU A 276 37.76 12.84 7.07
N VAL A 277 37.70 13.63 8.16
CA VAL A 277 37.28 13.11 9.48
C VAL A 277 35.85 12.60 9.45
N ASN A 278 34.93 13.31 8.78
CA ASN A 278 33.54 12.87 8.67
C ASN A 278 33.40 11.62 7.79
N ILE A 279 34.15 11.53 6.68
CA ILE A 279 34.15 10.34 5.82
C ILE A 279 34.69 9.12 6.58
N ASN A 280 35.82 9.25 7.27
CA ASN A 280 36.40 8.15 8.05
C ASN A 280 35.48 7.70 9.19
N ASN A 281 34.81 8.63 9.86
CA ASN A 281 33.84 8.28 10.91
C ASN A 281 32.59 7.58 10.36
N LEU A 282 32.15 7.93 9.14
CA LEU A 282 31.01 7.27 8.48
C LEU A 282 31.40 5.88 7.96
N ALA A 283 32.60 5.71 7.40
CA ALA A 283 33.08 4.43 6.89
C ALA A 283 33.40 3.40 7.99
N ALA A 284 33.66 3.87 9.22
CA ALA A 284 33.98 3.02 10.37
C ALA A 284 32.75 2.51 11.14
N VAL A 285 31.53 2.89 10.73
CA VAL A 285 30.24 2.49 11.34
C VAL A 285 29.55 1.40 10.53
#